data_AF-A0A2N4XP97-F1
#
_entry.id   AF-A0A2N4XP97-F1
#
_cell.length_a   1.000
_cell.length_b   1.000
_cell.length_c   1.000
_cell.angle_alpha   90.00
_cell.angle_beta   90.00
_cell.angle_gamma   90.00
#
_symmetry.space_group_name_H-M   'P 1'
#
loop_
_entity.id
_entity.type
_entity.pdbx_description
1 polymer ?
#
loop_
_entity_poly.entity_id
_entity_poly.type
_entity_poly.pdbx_seq_one_letter_code
_entity_poly.pdbx_strand_id
1 'polypeptide(L)'
;MAPMEAAHLRLAMLLAGLDQWGLAYSKAFGAPALAGVSAVLADLRDSLAPQEEAACQRFLDTLYEKEETALEFKIAFRRELHLSLWHTLIAAENREQGKLLVSLLGGMLLALTRAMPTLGWRLVADALASIQIRCLQHGLAASGMEQELTEELFAGLQAELPEGPRELVNQHSAEAVRAWQEARRATQH
;
A
#
# COMPACT_ATOMS: atom_id res chain seq x y z
N MET A 1 24.64 -12.03 -0.16
CA MET A 1 24.53 -10.91 0.79
C MET A 1 25.12 -11.37 2.11
N ALA A 2 26.08 -10.65 2.66
CA ALA A 2 26.66 -10.96 3.97
C ALA A 2 25.61 -10.80 5.08
N PRO A 3 25.69 -11.51 6.22
CA PRO A 3 24.68 -11.44 7.28
C PRO A 3 24.39 -10.02 7.80
N MET A 4 25.44 -9.20 7.89
CA MET A 4 25.35 -7.80 8.32
C MET A 4 24.67 -6.90 7.27
N GLU A 5 24.95 -7.10 5.99
CA GLU A 5 24.23 -6.41 4.89
C GLU A 5 22.74 -6.76 4.90
N ALA A 6 22.41 -8.02 5.19
CA ALA A 6 21.02 -8.47 5.30
C ALA A 6 20.29 -7.82 6.48
N ALA A 7 20.98 -7.58 7.60
CA ALA A 7 20.41 -6.88 8.75
C ALA A 7 20.12 -5.41 8.43
N HIS A 8 21.07 -4.70 7.82
CA HIS A 8 20.88 -3.30 7.42
C HIS A 8 19.75 -3.13 6.38
N LEU A 9 19.63 -4.05 5.42
CA LEU A 9 18.52 -4.02 4.46
C LEU A 9 17.17 -4.20 5.16
N ARG A 10 17.06 -5.15 6.10
CA ARG A 10 15.80 -5.35 6.86
C ARG A 10 15.44 -4.13 7.69
N LEU A 11 16.43 -3.48 8.30
CA LEU A 11 16.21 -2.25 9.06
C LEU A 11 15.77 -1.10 8.15
N ALA A 12 16.42 -0.93 7.00
CA ALA A 12 16.00 0.04 5.99
C ALA A 12 14.55 -0.21 5.53
N MET A 13 14.17 -1.45 5.28
CA MET A 13 12.79 -1.82 4.95
C MET A 13 11.81 -1.48 6.08
N LEU A 14 12.17 -1.76 7.33
CA LEU A 14 11.35 -1.42 8.51
C LEU A 14 11.15 0.08 8.65
N LEU A 15 12.23 0.86 8.59
CA LEU A 15 12.18 2.33 8.68
C LEU A 15 11.35 2.92 7.53
N ALA A 16 11.56 2.45 6.29
CA ALA A 16 10.77 2.89 5.14
C ALA A 16 9.28 2.56 5.29
N GLY A 17 8.94 1.38 5.82
CA GLY A 17 7.57 0.99 6.09
C GLY A 17 6.91 1.87 7.15
N LEU A 18 7.57 2.07 8.29
CA LEU A 18 7.06 2.91 9.38
C LEU A 18 6.86 4.37 8.95
N ASP A 19 7.79 4.94 8.19
CA ASP A 19 7.70 6.30 7.65
C ASP A 19 6.47 6.46 6.74
N GLN A 20 6.29 5.52 5.81
CA GLN A 20 5.17 5.54 4.86
C GLN A 20 3.83 5.29 5.54
N TRP A 21 3.79 4.42 6.55
CA TRP A 21 2.62 4.22 7.38
C TRP A 21 2.26 5.49 8.14
N GLY A 22 3.25 6.14 8.76
CA GLY A 22 3.07 7.41 9.47
C GLY A 22 2.54 8.51 8.55
N LEU A 23 3.12 8.65 7.35
CA LEU A 23 2.65 9.63 6.37
C LEU A 23 1.18 9.39 5.96
N ALA A 24 0.80 8.13 5.75
CA ALA A 24 -0.56 7.78 5.37
C ALA A 24 -1.56 8.06 6.50
N TYR A 25 -1.25 7.61 7.72
CA TYR A 25 -2.13 7.76 8.87
C TYR A 25 -2.23 9.21 9.36
N SER A 26 -1.16 10.02 9.28
CA SER A 26 -1.28 11.45 9.58
C SER A 26 -2.19 12.19 8.61
N LYS A 27 -2.20 11.80 7.33
CA LYS A 27 -3.14 12.37 6.36
C LYS A 27 -4.58 11.94 6.62
N ALA A 28 -4.80 10.71 7.11
CA ALA A 28 -6.14 10.20 7.40
C ALA A 28 -6.72 10.72 8.73
N PHE A 29 -5.89 10.82 9.78
CA PHE A 29 -6.33 11.03 11.17
C PHE A 29 -5.69 12.23 11.88
N GLY A 30 -4.76 12.92 11.22
CA GLY A 30 -4.01 14.05 11.79
C GLY A 30 -2.72 13.63 12.50
N ALA A 31 -1.79 14.59 12.58
CA ALA A 31 -0.46 14.39 13.18
C ALA A 31 -0.44 13.92 14.65
N PRO A 32 -1.38 14.30 15.55
CA PRO A 32 -1.36 13.85 16.94
C PRO A 32 -1.42 12.33 17.12
N ALA A 33 -1.98 11.60 16.15
CA ALA A 33 -2.07 10.14 16.18
C ALA A 33 -0.71 9.43 16.02
N LEU A 34 0.35 10.15 15.65
CA LEU A 34 1.65 9.56 15.31
C LEU A 34 2.69 9.55 16.43
N ALA A 35 2.44 10.16 17.59
CA ALA A 35 3.46 10.37 18.62
C ALA A 35 4.22 9.08 19.00
N GLY A 36 3.50 7.95 19.12
CA GLY A 36 4.11 6.65 19.42
C GLY A 36 4.99 6.11 18.29
N VAL A 37 4.58 6.26 17.03
CA VAL A 37 5.37 5.78 15.87
C VAL A 37 6.62 6.63 15.67
N SER A 38 6.52 7.94 15.86
CA SER A 38 7.67 8.84 15.82
C SER A 38 8.70 8.50 16.91
N ALA A 39 8.25 8.15 18.12
CA ALA A 39 9.13 7.72 19.20
C ALA A 39 9.86 6.41 18.85
N VAL A 40 9.13 5.40 18.34
CA VAL A 40 9.74 4.13 17.90
C VAL A 40 10.77 4.35 16.78
N LEU A 41 10.48 5.24 15.82
CA LEU A 41 11.42 5.58 14.76
C LEU A 41 12.69 6.26 15.29
N ALA A 42 12.55 7.15 16.28
CA ALA A 42 13.69 7.80 16.94
C ALA A 42 14.54 6.75 17.68
N ASP A 43 13.92 5.91 18.52
CA ASP A 43 14.61 4.88 19.28
C ASP A 43 15.36 3.90 18.37
N LEU A 44 14.76 3.50 17.24
CA LEU A 44 15.41 2.61 16.26
C LEU A 44 16.66 3.25 15.66
N ARG A 45 16.62 4.55 15.32
CA ARG A 45 17.77 5.26 14.74
C ARG A 45 18.85 5.56 15.78
N ASP A 46 18.47 6.00 16.97
CA ASP A 46 19.39 6.33 18.05
C ASP A 46 20.18 5.10 18.55
N SER A 47 19.65 3.89 18.31
CA SER A 47 20.32 2.63 18.66
C SER A 47 21.49 2.26 17.74
N LEU A 48 21.66 2.94 16.59
CA LEU A 48 22.65 2.58 15.57
C LEU A 48 23.98 3.32 15.77
N ALA A 49 25.09 2.60 15.64
CA ALA A 49 26.39 3.26 15.51
C ALA A 49 26.45 4.08 14.20
N PRO A 50 27.25 5.15 14.13
CA PRO A 50 27.30 6.01 12.95
C PRO A 50 27.59 5.27 11.63
N GLN A 51 28.38 4.19 11.67
CA GLN A 51 28.68 3.39 10.48
C GLN A 51 27.49 2.52 10.03
N GLU A 52 26.70 2.03 10.99
CA GLU A 52 25.49 1.24 10.76
C GLU A 52 24.37 2.12 10.21
N GLU A 53 24.21 3.32 10.78
CA GLU A 53 23.27 4.34 10.27
C GLU A 53 23.63 4.73 8.83
N ALA A 54 24.89 5.01 8.54
CA ALA A 54 25.34 5.30 7.17
C ALA A 54 25.10 4.11 6.22
N ALA A 55 25.25 2.87 6.68
CA ALA A 55 24.94 1.69 5.88
C ALA A 55 23.44 1.53 5.62
N CYS A 56 22.62 1.72 6.66
CA CYS A 56 21.17 1.71 6.57
C CYS A 56 20.65 2.79 5.62
N GLN A 57 21.19 4.00 5.68
CA GLN A 57 20.83 5.11 4.79
C GLN A 57 21.09 4.75 3.32
N ARG A 58 22.22 4.13 2.99
CA ARG A 58 22.48 3.69 1.60
C ARG A 58 21.45 2.68 1.10
N PHE A 59 20.98 1.77 1.97
CA PHE A 59 19.91 0.84 1.62
C PHE A 59 18.56 1.55 1.48
N LEU A 60 18.26 2.54 2.33
CA LEU A 60 17.07 3.38 2.20
C LEU A 60 17.06 4.13 0.86
N ASP A 61 18.17 4.77 0.50
CA ASP A 61 18.31 5.48 -0.77
C ASP A 61 18.09 4.51 -1.94
N THR A 62 18.73 3.34 -1.90
CA THR A 62 18.57 2.30 -2.93
C THR A 62 17.14 1.78 -3.01
N LEU A 63 16.41 1.68 -1.90
CA LEU A 63 15.00 1.31 -1.87
C LEU A 63 14.12 2.34 -2.58
N TYR A 64 14.42 3.63 -2.45
CA TYR A 64 13.64 4.70 -3.06
C TYR A 64 14.01 4.97 -4.53
N GLU A 65 15.29 4.86 -4.87
CA GLU A 65 15.80 5.15 -6.23
C GLU A 65 15.52 4.02 -7.23
N LYS A 66 15.61 2.77 -6.77
CA LYS A 66 15.49 1.60 -7.64
C LYS A 66 14.17 0.88 -7.40
N GLU A 67 13.34 0.84 -8.42
CA GLU A 67 12.01 0.24 -8.34
C GLU A 67 12.06 -1.23 -7.94
N GLU A 68 12.99 -1.99 -8.49
CA GLU A 68 13.18 -3.43 -8.32
C GLU A 68 13.72 -3.83 -6.95
N THR A 69 14.38 -2.92 -6.24
CA THR A 69 14.95 -3.20 -4.91
C THR A 69 13.84 -3.54 -3.94
N ALA A 70 13.90 -4.75 -3.37
CA ALA A 70 12.92 -5.29 -2.44
C ALA A 70 11.47 -5.17 -2.94
N LEU A 71 11.26 -5.37 -4.25
CA LEU A 71 9.94 -5.19 -4.88
C LEU A 71 8.83 -5.99 -4.20
N GLU A 72 9.09 -7.26 -3.83
CA GLU A 72 8.09 -8.10 -3.15
C GLU A 72 7.69 -7.52 -1.78
N PHE A 73 8.63 -6.92 -1.06
CA PHE A 73 8.31 -6.19 0.16
C PHE A 73 7.49 -4.94 -0.13
N LYS A 74 7.86 -4.15 -1.16
CA LYS A 74 7.09 -2.96 -1.56
C LYS A 74 5.65 -3.32 -1.91
N ILE A 75 5.45 -4.39 -2.68
CA ILE A 75 4.12 -4.90 -3.06
C ILE A 75 3.35 -5.31 -1.80
N ALA A 76 3.91 -6.21 -0.99
CA ALA A 76 3.23 -6.72 0.21
C ALA A 76 2.90 -5.60 1.20
N PHE A 77 3.85 -4.72 1.50
CA PHE A 77 3.64 -3.61 2.43
C PHE A 77 2.59 -2.62 1.91
N ARG A 78 2.65 -2.25 0.62
CA ARG A 78 1.69 -1.31 0.01
C ARG A 78 0.29 -1.90 0.01
N ARG A 79 0.14 -3.19 -0.28
CA ARG A 79 -1.15 -3.88 -0.18
C ARG A 79 -1.74 -3.73 1.22
N GLU A 80 -0.99 -4.09 2.26
CA GLU A 80 -1.53 -4.02 3.64
C GLU A 80 -1.84 -2.58 4.06
N LEU A 81 -1.00 -1.61 3.69
CA LEU A 81 -1.24 -0.20 3.96
C LEU A 81 -2.53 0.31 3.27
N HIS A 82 -2.71 0.03 1.99
CA HIS A 82 -3.89 0.46 1.26
C HIS A 82 -5.15 -0.28 1.70
N LEU A 83 -5.04 -1.57 2.07
CA LEU A 83 -6.15 -2.32 2.64
C LEU A 83 -6.58 -1.75 3.99
N SER A 84 -5.65 -1.34 4.87
CA SER A 84 -6.04 -0.74 6.15
C SER A 84 -6.76 0.60 5.96
N LEU A 85 -6.30 1.43 5.01
CA LEU A 85 -6.99 2.66 4.62
C LEU A 85 -8.36 2.39 3.98
N TRP A 86 -8.47 1.37 3.13
CA TRP A 86 -9.75 0.96 2.55
C TRP A 86 -10.71 0.43 3.63
N HIS A 87 -10.22 -0.33 4.61
CA HIS A 87 -11.03 -0.75 5.76
C HIS A 87 -11.52 0.45 6.58
N THR A 88 -10.70 1.49 6.71
CA THR A 88 -11.12 2.76 7.31
C THR A 88 -12.19 3.44 6.45
N LEU A 89 -12.03 3.44 5.13
CA LEU A 89 -12.99 4.02 4.18
C LEU A 89 -14.38 3.39 4.32
N ILE A 90 -14.47 2.07 4.31
CA ILE A 90 -15.76 1.36 4.42
C ILE A 90 -16.37 1.44 5.83
N ALA A 91 -15.58 1.86 6.82
CA ALA A 91 -16.02 2.12 8.19
C ALA A 91 -16.31 3.61 8.45
N ALA A 92 -16.26 4.47 7.43
CA ALA A 92 -16.53 5.89 7.57
C ALA A 92 -17.94 6.13 8.12
N GLU A 93 -18.06 7.02 9.10
CA GLU A 93 -19.33 7.33 9.76
C GLU A 93 -20.24 8.21 8.91
N ASN A 94 -19.66 8.95 7.96
CA ASN A 94 -20.39 9.84 7.08
C ASN A 94 -19.72 10.02 5.71
N ARG A 95 -20.48 10.56 4.77
CA ARG A 95 -20.07 10.77 3.36
C ARG A 95 -18.85 11.69 3.22
N GLU A 96 -18.72 12.70 4.07
CA GLU A 96 -17.60 13.65 4.02
C GLU A 96 -16.28 12.96 4.39
N GLN A 97 -16.28 12.23 5.51
CA GLN A 97 -15.15 11.40 5.93
C GLN A 97 -14.81 10.36 4.86
N GLY A 98 -15.83 9.70 4.30
CA GLY A 98 -15.67 8.75 3.21
C GLY A 98 -14.97 9.36 2.00
N LYS A 99 -15.42 10.52 1.53
CA LYS A 99 -14.80 11.22 0.38
C LYS A 99 -13.35 11.64 0.63
N LEU A 100 -13.02 12.08 1.85
CA LEU A 100 -11.64 12.38 2.23
C LEU A 100 -10.75 11.13 2.10
N LEU A 101 -11.25 9.98 2.56
CA LEU A 101 -10.53 8.70 2.47
C LEU A 101 -10.43 8.17 1.03
N VAL A 102 -11.46 8.35 0.19
CA VAL A 102 -11.39 8.04 -1.25
C VAL A 102 -10.29 8.85 -1.92
N SER A 103 -10.27 10.17 -1.69
CA SER A 103 -9.26 11.07 -2.27
C SER A 103 -7.85 10.73 -1.80
N LEU A 104 -7.68 10.46 -0.50
CA LEU A 104 -6.40 10.05 0.06
C LEU A 104 -5.90 8.73 -0.54
N LEU A 105 -6.73 7.68 -0.51
CA LEU A 105 -6.36 6.36 -0.98
C LEU A 105 -6.11 6.35 -2.49
N GLY A 106 -6.99 6.97 -3.28
CA GLY A 106 -6.84 7.12 -4.73
C GLY A 106 -5.57 7.90 -5.07
N GLY A 107 -5.33 9.03 -4.41
CA GLY A 107 -4.12 9.83 -4.62
C GLY A 107 -2.83 9.07 -4.27
N MET A 108 -2.83 8.27 -3.21
CA MET A 108 -1.69 7.42 -2.85
C MET A 108 -1.42 6.36 -3.92
N LEU A 109 -2.46 5.66 -4.41
CA LEU A 109 -2.32 4.66 -5.45
C LEU A 109 -1.82 5.26 -6.78
N LEU A 110 -2.35 6.42 -7.19
CA LEU A 110 -1.90 7.13 -8.39
C LEU A 110 -0.45 7.63 -8.26
N ALA A 111 -0.02 8.03 -7.07
CA ALA A 111 1.35 8.47 -6.84
C ALA A 111 2.37 7.33 -7.06
N LEU A 112 1.98 6.05 -6.89
CA LEU A 112 2.89 4.92 -7.10
C LEU A 112 3.34 4.81 -8.54
N THR A 113 2.45 5.02 -9.52
CA THR A 113 2.83 4.95 -10.94
C THR A 113 3.69 6.14 -11.37
N ARG A 114 3.73 7.22 -10.58
CA ARG A 114 4.64 8.36 -10.80
C ARG A 114 5.99 8.14 -10.13
N ALA A 115 5.99 7.62 -8.90
CA ALA A 115 7.20 7.32 -8.14
C ALA A 115 7.96 6.10 -8.69
N MET A 116 7.23 5.16 -9.29
CA MET A 116 7.76 3.94 -9.91
C MET A 116 7.17 3.79 -11.33
N PRO A 117 7.69 4.53 -12.32
CA PRO A 117 7.16 4.51 -13.69
C PRO A 117 7.12 3.13 -14.36
N THR A 118 8.00 2.21 -13.98
CA THR A 118 8.16 0.92 -14.66
C THR A 118 7.34 -0.20 -13.99
N LEU A 119 7.32 -0.24 -12.66
CA LEU A 119 6.83 -1.33 -11.83
C LEU A 119 5.76 -0.88 -10.83
N GLY A 120 5.51 0.43 -10.68
CA GLY A 120 4.52 0.96 -9.74
C GLY A 120 3.10 0.45 -9.99
N TRP A 121 2.78 0.13 -11.25
CA TRP A 121 1.52 -0.48 -11.62
C TRP A 121 1.28 -1.83 -10.90
N ARG A 122 2.33 -2.60 -10.60
CA ARG A 122 2.20 -3.90 -9.88
C ARG A 122 1.67 -3.70 -8.47
N LEU A 123 2.11 -2.64 -7.79
CA LEU A 123 1.68 -2.31 -6.44
C LEU A 123 0.20 -1.88 -6.42
N VAL A 124 -0.21 -1.11 -7.44
CA VAL A 124 -1.62 -0.70 -7.60
C VAL A 124 -2.49 -1.92 -7.89
N ALA A 125 -2.06 -2.78 -8.82
CA ALA A 125 -2.80 -3.99 -9.21
C ALA A 125 -3.00 -4.95 -8.03
N ASP A 126 -1.96 -5.19 -7.23
CA ASP A 126 -2.04 -6.07 -6.05
C ASP A 126 -2.99 -5.51 -4.98
N ALA A 127 -2.96 -4.19 -4.75
CA ALA A 127 -3.89 -3.53 -3.83
C ALA A 127 -5.35 -3.64 -4.32
N LEU A 128 -5.60 -3.38 -5.61
CA LEU A 128 -6.94 -3.47 -6.19
C LEU A 128 -7.49 -4.89 -6.18
N ALA A 129 -6.68 -5.86 -6.59
CA ALA A 129 -7.05 -7.28 -6.52
C ALA A 129 -7.43 -7.67 -5.09
N SER A 130 -6.66 -7.22 -4.11
CA SER A 130 -6.90 -7.54 -2.71
C SER A 130 -8.20 -6.93 -2.19
N ILE A 131 -8.51 -5.67 -2.55
CA ILE A 131 -9.80 -5.04 -2.21
C ILE A 131 -10.95 -5.84 -2.85
N GLN A 132 -10.85 -6.13 -4.16
CA GLN A 132 -11.87 -6.90 -4.89
C GLN A 132 -12.10 -8.27 -4.26
N ILE A 133 -11.03 -8.99 -3.90
CA ILE A 133 -11.11 -10.28 -3.21
C ILE A 133 -11.82 -10.12 -1.86
N ARG A 134 -11.52 -9.08 -1.06
CA ARG A 134 -12.20 -8.86 0.23
C ARG A 134 -13.70 -8.56 0.06
N CYS A 135 -14.07 -7.79 -0.95
CA CYS A 135 -15.49 -7.57 -1.29
C CYS A 135 -16.19 -8.91 -1.61
N LEU A 136 -15.56 -9.75 -2.46
CA LEU A 136 -16.11 -11.05 -2.85
C LEU A 136 -16.11 -12.09 -1.72
N GLN A 137 -15.09 -12.08 -0.86
CA GLN A 137 -14.90 -13.10 0.17
C GLN A 137 -15.81 -12.88 1.37
N HIS A 138 -15.91 -11.63 1.82
CA HIS A 138 -16.53 -11.29 3.10
C HIS A 138 -17.82 -10.50 2.94
N GLY A 139 -18.24 -10.19 1.70
CA GLY A 139 -19.38 -9.30 1.45
C GLY A 139 -19.15 -7.89 1.99
N LEU A 140 -17.89 -7.49 2.15
CA LEU A 140 -17.54 -6.12 2.53
C LEU A 140 -17.88 -5.18 1.38
N ALA A 141 -18.32 -3.97 1.70
CA ALA A 141 -18.74 -2.99 0.69
C ALA A 141 -19.83 -3.50 -0.27
N ALA A 142 -20.75 -4.36 0.21
CA ALA A 142 -21.76 -5.00 -0.63
C ALA A 142 -23.05 -4.19 -0.82
N SER A 143 -23.25 -3.13 -0.04
CA SER A 143 -24.42 -2.24 -0.13
C SER A 143 -24.09 -0.84 0.38
N GLY A 144 -25.00 0.11 0.25
CA GLY A 144 -24.91 1.39 0.97
C GLY A 144 -23.73 2.27 0.59
N MET A 145 -23.31 3.12 1.54
CA MET A 145 -22.29 4.13 1.31
C MET A 145 -20.91 3.50 1.09
N GLU A 146 -20.60 2.39 1.76
CA GLU A 146 -19.36 1.65 1.62
C GLU A 146 -19.16 1.10 0.21
N GLN A 147 -20.23 0.65 -0.44
CA GLN A 147 -20.23 0.24 -1.84
C GLN A 147 -19.99 1.45 -2.75
N GLU A 148 -20.79 2.51 -2.60
CA GLU A 148 -20.68 3.72 -3.40
C GLU A 148 -19.28 4.33 -3.36
N LEU A 149 -18.67 4.40 -2.18
CA LEU A 149 -17.32 4.94 -2.00
C LEU A 149 -16.23 4.03 -2.58
N THR A 150 -16.41 2.71 -2.50
CA THR A 150 -15.48 1.75 -3.12
C THR A 150 -15.56 1.81 -4.65
N GLU A 151 -16.76 1.95 -5.20
CA GLU A 151 -16.97 2.16 -6.63
C GLU A 151 -16.41 3.51 -7.09
N GLU A 152 -16.59 4.58 -6.30
CA GLU A 152 -16.03 5.91 -6.56
C GLU A 152 -14.49 5.85 -6.61
N LEU A 153 -13.84 5.13 -5.69
CA LEU A 153 -12.40 4.87 -5.72
C LEU A 153 -11.95 4.20 -7.02
N PHE A 154 -12.61 3.11 -7.41
CA PHE A 154 -12.23 2.37 -8.62
C PHE A 154 -12.48 3.18 -9.90
N ALA A 155 -13.61 3.88 -9.98
CA ALA A 155 -13.92 4.76 -11.10
C ALA A 155 -12.89 5.89 -11.25
N GLY A 156 -12.51 6.52 -10.13
CA GLY A 156 -11.47 7.56 -10.11
C GLY A 156 -10.12 7.04 -10.60
N LEU A 157 -9.70 5.85 -10.14
CA LEU A 157 -8.45 5.24 -10.60
C LEU A 157 -8.48 4.90 -12.09
N GLN A 158 -9.59 4.38 -12.60
CA GLN A 158 -9.76 4.06 -14.02
C GLN A 158 -9.70 5.32 -14.92
N ALA A 159 -10.17 6.45 -14.41
CA ALA A 159 -10.14 7.73 -15.11
C ALA A 159 -8.73 8.35 -15.11
N GLU A 160 -8.02 8.29 -13.99
CA GLU A 160 -6.77 9.04 -13.75
C GLU A 160 -5.48 8.25 -14.02
N LEU A 161 -5.53 6.92 -14.05
CA LEU A 161 -4.35 6.11 -14.36
C LEU A 161 -3.89 6.33 -15.82
N PRO A 162 -2.58 6.48 -16.07
CA PRO A 162 -2.05 6.56 -17.44
C PRO A 162 -2.35 5.28 -18.24
N GLU A 163 -2.54 5.41 -19.55
CA GLU A 163 -3.09 4.33 -20.41
C GLU A 163 -2.35 2.98 -20.28
N GLY A 164 -1.01 2.98 -20.40
CA GLY A 164 -0.20 1.76 -20.27
C GLY A 164 -0.30 1.11 -18.88
N PRO A 165 0.04 1.82 -17.78
CA PRO A 165 -0.18 1.34 -16.42
C PRO A 165 -1.61 0.87 -16.14
N ARG A 166 -2.63 1.56 -16.67
CA ARG A 166 -4.04 1.22 -16.47
C ARG A 166 -4.40 -0.13 -17.07
N GLU A 167 -3.95 -0.41 -18.29
CA GLU A 167 -4.17 -1.72 -18.93
C GLU A 167 -3.53 -2.85 -18.11
N LEU A 168 -2.26 -2.66 -17.70
CA LEU A 168 -1.52 -3.63 -16.88
C LEU A 168 -2.18 -3.87 -15.53
N VAL A 169 -2.65 -2.81 -14.86
CA VAL A 169 -3.38 -2.90 -13.59
C VAL A 169 -4.67 -3.70 -13.76
N ASN A 170 -5.44 -3.41 -14.80
CA ASN A 170 -6.71 -4.09 -15.04
C ASN A 170 -6.52 -5.57 -15.37
N GLN A 171 -5.56 -5.88 -16.24
CA GLN A 171 -5.24 -7.26 -16.59
C GLN A 171 -4.81 -8.05 -15.34
N HIS A 172 -3.83 -7.54 -14.61
CA HIS A 172 -3.24 -8.27 -13.48
C HIS A 172 -4.20 -8.42 -12.30
N SER A 173 -4.97 -7.36 -11.98
CA SER A 173 -5.97 -7.46 -10.90
C SER A 173 -7.08 -8.46 -11.24
N ALA A 174 -7.56 -8.46 -12.49
CA ALA A 174 -8.56 -9.41 -12.94
C ALA A 174 -8.03 -10.85 -12.97
N GLU A 175 -6.78 -11.07 -13.37
CA GLU A 175 -6.13 -12.38 -13.31
C GLU A 175 -6.02 -12.90 -11.87
N ALA A 176 -5.58 -12.06 -10.93
CA ALA A 176 -5.45 -12.43 -9.52
C ALA A 176 -6.81 -12.81 -8.89
N VAL A 177 -7.86 -12.04 -9.17
CA VAL A 177 -9.23 -12.34 -8.70
C VAL A 177 -9.73 -13.65 -9.28
N ARG A 178 -9.53 -13.91 -10.59
CA ARG A 178 -9.93 -15.17 -11.23
C ARG A 178 -9.21 -16.37 -10.61
N ALA A 179 -7.88 -16.28 -10.45
CA ALA A 179 -7.09 -17.34 -9.84
C ALA A 179 -7.54 -17.65 -8.41
N TRP A 180 -7.87 -16.62 -7.62
CA TRP A 180 -8.44 -16.81 -6.29
C TRP A 180 -9.81 -17.52 -6.32
N GLN A 181 -10.72 -17.11 -7.23
CA GLN A 181 -12.03 -17.76 -7.38
C GLN A 181 -11.91 -19.24 -7.81
N GLU A 182 -10.95 -19.56 -8.69
CA GLU A 182 -10.66 -20.93 -9.10
C GLU A 182 -10.13 -21.77 -7.93
N ALA A 183 -9.15 -21.26 -7.18
CA ALA A 183 -8.62 -21.94 -6.00
C ALA A 183 -9.70 -22.17 -4.92
N ARG A 184 -10.58 -21.19 -4.72
CA ARG A 184 -11.72 -21.32 -3.79
C ARG A 184 -12.72 -22.39 -4.24
N ARG A 185 -13.03 -22.48 -5.52
CA ARG A 185 -13.91 -23.54 -6.06
C ARG A 185 -13.27 -24.92 -5.90
N ALA A 186 -11.97 -25.04 -6.15
CA ALA A 186 -11.23 -26.30 -6.03
C ALA A 186 -11.14 -26.83 -4.59
N THR A 187 -11.23 -25.96 -3.57
CA THR A 187 -11.23 -26.35 -2.15
C THR A 187 -12.62 -26.59 -1.56
N GLN A 188 -13.68 -26.26 -2.30
CA GLN A 188 -15.07 -26.50 -1.91
C GLN A 188 -15.64 -27.83 -2.45
N HIS A 189 -14.88 -28.52 -3.31
CA HIS A 189 -15.17 -29.85 -3.86
C HIS A 189 -14.35 -30.93 -3.15
#